data_AF-A0AAN4VZU8-F1
#
_entry.id   AF-A0AAN4VZU8-F1
#
_cell.length_a   1.000
_cell.length_b   1.000
_cell.length_c   1.000
_cell.angle_alpha   90.00
_cell.angle_beta   90.00
_cell.angle_gamma   90.00
#
_symmetry.space_group_name_H-M   'P 1'
#
loop_
_entity.id
_entity.type
_entity.pdbx_description
1 polymer ?
#
loop_
_entity_poly.entity_id
_entity_poly.type
_entity_poly.pdbx_seq_one_letter_code
_entity_poly.pdbx_strand_id
1 'polypeptide(L)'
;MNRERLQNAWEALLEEGLNNYHNLERNKRIWYNLEPLTTDGLMDHYLNEGAIRNADVIQDLEYLGFQDLANMVRKFNGLFPENTPPADLKARNLHMTEWNEQQEAIADDIESHFWDRSAELEAKLLNHIAKTGIAAIKIYKEEEANE
;
A
#
# COMPACT_ATOMS: atom_id res chain seq x y z
N MET A 1 -12.15 8.67 13.04
CA MET A 1 -12.19 8.82 11.58
C MET A 1 -12.36 7.42 11.01
N ASN A 2 -13.31 7.20 10.11
CA ASN A 2 -13.55 5.89 9.47
C ASN A 2 -13.29 6.01 7.97
N ARG A 3 -12.89 4.91 7.33
CA ARG A 3 -12.49 4.84 5.92
C ARG A 3 -13.59 5.33 4.97
N GLU A 4 -14.86 5.01 5.25
CA GLU A 4 -16.01 5.46 4.45
C GLU A 4 -16.08 6.98 4.28
N ARG A 5 -15.78 7.77 5.32
CA ARG A 5 -15.78 9.23 5.24
C ARG A 5 -14.62 9.80 4.43
N LEU A 6 -13.62 8.98 4.14
CA LEU A 6 -12.44 9.36 3.37
C LEU A 6 -12.57 8.98 1.90
N GLN A 7 -13.63 8.28 1.47
CA GLN A 7 -13.75 7.73 0.11
C GLN A 7 -13.49 8.78 -0.99
N ASN A 8 -14.15 9.94 -0.92
CA ASN A 8 -13.98 10.98 -1.95
C ASN A 8 -12.57 11.58 -1.96
N ALA A 9 -11.95 11.71 -0.78
CA ALA A 9 -10.57 12.18 -0.65
C ALA A 9 -9.57 11.11 -1.15
N TRP A 10 -9.86 9.84 -0.90
CA TRP A 10 -9.11 8.70 -1.40
C TRP A 10 -9.16 8.64 -2.93
N GLU A 11 -10.35 8.71 -3.54
CA GLU A 11 -10.51 8.70 -5.00
C GLU A 11 -9.76 9.85 -5.67
N ALA A 12 -9.80 11.05 -5.08
CA ALA A 12 -9.04 12.20 -5.56
C ALA A 12 -7.52 11.97 -5.47
N LEU A 13 -7.04 11.39 -4.36
CA LEU A 13 -5.63 11.03 -4.19
C LEU A 13 -5.22 9.93 -5.18
N LEU A 14 -6.09 8.94 -5.40
CA LEU A 14 -5.87 7.86 -6.35
C LEU A 14 -5.69 8.41 -7.77
N GLU A 15 -6.59 9.31 -8.20
CA GLU A 15 -6.49 10.01 -9.48
C GLU A 15 -5.18 10.82 -9.60
N GLU A 16 -4.81 11.57 -8.55
CA GLU A 16 -3.57 12.35 -8.52
C GLU A 16 -2.33 11.45 -8.66
N GLY A 17 -2.28 10.36 -7.89
CA GLY A 17 -1.15 9.43 -7.88
C GLY A 17 -1.05 8.57 -9.13
N LEU A 18 -2.16 8.23 -9.80
CA LEU A 18 -2.15 7.57 -11.10
C LEU A 18 -1.53 8.44 -12.19
N ASN A 19 -1.79 9.75 -12.14
CA ASN A 19 -1.30 10.69 -13.14
C ASN A 19 0.11 11.20 -12.84
N ASN A 20 0.47 11.40 -11.56
CA ASN A 20 1.68 12.13 -11.17
C ASN A 20 2.30 11.58 -9.86
N TYR A 21 2.49 10.27 -9.74
CA TYR A 21 3.03 9.65 -8.52
C TYR A 21 4.28 10.35 -7.94
N HIS A 22 5.26 10.66 -8.78
CA HIS A 22 6.52 11.28 -8.34
C HIS A 22 6.36 12.70 -7.77
N ASN A 23 5.22 13.34 -8.01
CA ASN A 23 4.91 14.67 -7.47
C ASN A 23 4.11 14.58 -6.15
N LEU A 24 3.71 13.38 -5.71
CA LEU A 24 3.02 13.22 -4.44
C LEU A 24 3.96 13.62 -3.30
N GLU A 25 3.50 14.55 -2.48
CA GLU A 25 4.14 14.81 -1.19
C GLU A 25 4.10 13.57 -0.31
N ARG A 26 5.08 13.44 0.59
CA ARG A 26 5.27 12.23 1.42
C ARG A 26 4.00 11.74 2.11
N ASN A 27 3.21 12.63 2.74
CA ASN A 27 2.00 12.21 3.46
C ASN A 27 0.93 11.64 2.52
N LYS A 28 0.77 12.23 1.34
CA LYS A 28 -0.10 11.69 0.28
C LYS A 28 0.43 10.37 -0.25
N ARG A 29 1.74 10.26 -0.48
CA ARG A 29 2.39 9.02 -0.92
C ARG A 29 2.19 7.89 0.08
N ILE A 30 2.36 8.16 1.37
CA ILE A 30 2.12 7.18 2.45
C ILE A 30 0.68 6.67 2.37
N TRP A 31 -0.30 7.56 2.25
CA TRP A 31 -1.69 7.13 2.12
C TRP A 31 -1.91 6.32 0.83
N TYR A 32 -1.45 6.84 -0.31
CA TYR A 32 -1.53 6.16 -1.59
C TYR A 32 -0.97 4.73 -1.56
N ASN A 33 0.22 4.56 -0.97
CA ASN A 33 0.93 3.29 -0.96
C ASN A 33 0.35 2.29 0.05
N LEU A 34 -0.13 2.77 1.21
CA LEU A 34 -0.50 1.89 2.32
C LEU A 34 -2.00 1.60 2.40
N GLU A 35 -2.87 2.41 1.78
CA GLU A 35 -4.32 2.12 1.75
C GLU A 35 -4.59 0.72 1.14
N PRO A 36 -4.07 0.37 -0.06
CA PRO A 36 -4.35 -0.93 -0.69
C PRO A 36 -3.83 -2.10 0.15
N LEU A 37 -2.70 -1.94 0.83
CA LEU A 37 -2.17 -2.98 1.72
C LEU A 37 -3.14 -3.29 2.87
N THR A 38 -3.83 -2.27 3.39
CA THR A 38 -4.78 -2.46 4.50
C THR A 38 -6.14 -2.99 4.06
N THR A 39 -6.48 -2.90 2.77
CA THR A 39 -7.76 -3.38 2.23
C THR A 39 -7.65 -4.72 1.52
N ASP A 40 -6.56 -4.94 0.79
CA ASP A 40 -6.43 -6.05 -0.16
C ASP A 40 -5.29 -7.03 0.21
N GLY A 41 -4.36 -6.61 1.07
CA GLY A 41 -3.27 -7.45 1.55
C GLY A 41 -1.98 -7.33 0.74
N LEU A 42 -0.95 -8.08 1.15
CA LEU A 42 0.37 -8.00 0.53
C LEU A 42 0.40 -8.82 -0.77
N MET A 43 -0.25 -9.98 -0.82
CA MET A 43 -0.35 -10.79 -2.02
C MET A 43 -0.98 -10.02 -3.19
N ASP A 44 -2.12 -9.34 -2.96
CA ASP A 44 -2.79 -8.53 -3.99
C ASP A 44 -1.89 -7.38 -4.47
N HIS A 45 -1.17 -6.73 -3.54
CA HIS A 45 -0.18 -5.72 -3.86
C HIS A 45 0.91 -6.23 -4.82
N TYR A 46 1.32 -7.50 -4.72
CA TYR A 46 2.23 -8.14 -5.68
C TYR A 46 1.55 -8.62 -6.96
N LEU A 47 0.26 -8.91 -6.95
CA LEU A 47 -0.48 -9.24 -8.17
C LEU A 47 -0.82 -8.01 -9.02
N ASN A 48 -0.69 -6.81 -8.47
CA ASN A 48 -1.09 -5.53 -9.09
C ASN A 48 0.05 -4.48 -9.14
N GLU A 49 -0.25 -3.26 -9.58
CA GLU A 49 0.73 -2.15 -9.72
C GLU A 49 1.34 -1.66 -8.38
N GLY A 50 1.02 -2.29 -7.25
CA GLY A 50 1.63 -1.96 -5.97
C GLY A 50 3.14 -2.30 -5.93
N ALA A 51 3.51 -3.49 -6.43
CA ALA A 51 4.89 -4.00 -6.32
C ALA A 51 5.96 -3.14 -6.99
N ILE A 52 5.61 -2.36 -8.02
CA ILE A 52 6.56 -1.42 -8.67
C ILE A 52 7.06 -0.33 -7.72
N ARG A 53 6.36 -0.11 -6.60
CA ARG A 53 6.64 0.93 -5.60
C ARG A 53 7.18 0.37 -4.29
N ASN A 54 7.66 -0.88 -4.27
CA ASN A 54 8.12 -1.53 -3.03
C ASN A 54 9.19 -0.74 -2.28
N ALA A 55 10.07 -0.03 -2.98
CA ALA A 55 11.06 0.84 -2.32
C ALA A 55 10.41 1.97 -1.51
N ASP A 56 9.37 2.62 -2.05
CA ASP A 56 8.63 3.67 -1.35
C ASP A 56 7.73 3.10 -0.26
N VAL A 57 7.06 1.97 -0.51
CA VAL A 57 6.23 1.25 0.47
C VAL A 57 7.04 0.87 1.71
N ILE A 58 8.25 0.32 1.52
CA ILE A 58 9.16 -0.02 2.61
C ILE A 58 9.49 1.23 3.45
N GLN A 59 9.84 2.34 2.80
CA GLN A 59 10.15 3.60 3.51
C GLN A 59 8.94 4.15 4.25
N ASP A 60 7.74 4.04 3.67
CA ASP A 60 6.49 4.55 4.24
C ASP A 60 6.06 3.71 5.46
N LEU A 61 6.22 2.39 5.41
CA LEU A 61 6.03 1.49 6.56
C LEU A 61 7.02 1.81 7.68
N GLU A 62 8.31 1.97 7.36
CA GLU A 62 9.34 2.32 8.35
C GLU A 62 9.08 3.69 8.98
N TYR A 63 8.63 4.66 8.20
CA TYR A 63 8.26 5.99 8.67
C TYR A 63 7.10 5.93 9.67
N LEU A 64 6.12 5.05 9.46
CA LEU A 64 5.02 4.83 10.41
C LEU A 64 5.41 3.94 11.60
N GLY A 65 6.62 3.37 11.61
CA GLY A 65 7.16 2.55 12.70
C GLY A 65 6.88 1.06 12.55
N PHE A 66 6.62 0.58 11.33
CA PHE A 66 6.39 -0.84 11.02
C PHE A 66 7.60 -1.47 10.33
N GLN A 67 8.74 -1.52 11.05
CA GLN A 67 9.97 -2.14 10.55
C GLN A 67 9.78 -3.63 10.22
N ASP A 68 8.91 -4.30 10.97
CA ASP A 68 8.54 -5.69 10.77
C ASP A 68 7.77 -5.91 9.46
N LEU A 69 6.77 -5.08 9.17
CA LEU A 69 6.04 -5.14 7.89
C LEU A 69 6.95 -4.76 6.71
N ALA A 70 7.81 -3.75 6.88
CA ALA A 70 8.82 -3.42 5.88
C ALA A 70 9.76 -4.60 5.59
N ASN A 71 10.13 -5.37 6.61
CA ASN A 71 10.92 -6.59 6.43
C ASN A 71 10.12 -7.72 5.77
N MET A 72 8.80 -7.81 5.97
CA MET A 72 7.95 -8.74 5.22
C MET A 72 7.97 -8.42 3.72
N VAL A 73 7.82 -7.14 3.32
CA VAL A 73 7.95 -6.72 1.92
C VAL A 73 9.33 -7.09 1.35
N ARG A 74 10.41 -6.89 2.12
CA ARG A 74 11.76 -7.32 1.70
C ARG A 74 11.88 -8.83 1.52
N LYS A 75 11.29 -9.61 2.42
CA LYS A 75 11.27 -11.08 2.29
C LYS A 75 10.48 -11.53 1.08
N PHE A 76 9.32 -10.92 0.84
CA PHE A 76 8.47 -11.23 -0.31
C PHE A 76 9.19 -10.87 -1.62
N ASN A 77 9.89 -9.73 -1.68
CA ASN A 77 10.79 -9.40 -2.79
C ASN A 77 11.83 -10.50 -3.07
N GLY A 78 12.31 -11.19 -2.02
CA GLY A 78 13.26 -12.30 -2.13
C GLY A 78 12.72 -13.57 -2.79
N LEU A 79 11.41 -13.65 -3.05
CA LEU A 79 10.80 -14.74 -3.83
C LEU A 79 10.99 -14.57 -5.34
N PHE A 80 11.46 -13.39 -5.76
CA PHE A 80 11.74 -13.06 -7.15
C PHE A 80 13.25 -13.12 -7.45
N PRO A 81 13.64 -13.26 -8.73
CA PRO A 81 15.04 -13.25 -9.12
C PRO A 81 15.70 -11.94 -8.69
N GLU A 82 16.94 -12.02 -8.21
CA GLU A 82 17.71 -10.86 -7.74
C GLU A 82 17.02 -10.06 -6.60
N ASN A 83 16.10 -10.71 -5.87
CA ASN A 83 15.28 -10.10 -4.83
C ASN A 83 14.48 -8.89 -5.33
N THR A 84 14.08 -8.87 -6.60
CA THR A 84 13.36 -7.75 -7.20
C THR A 84 12.20 -8.26 -8.05
N PRO A 85 10.94 -7.90 -7.74
CA PRO A 85 9.81 -8.27 -8.58
C PRO A 85 9.93 -7.59 -9.95
N PRO A 86 9.58 -8.28 -11.06
CA PRO A 86 9.49 -7.65 -12.37
C PRO A 86 8.56 -6.44 -12.35
N ALA A 87 8.97 -5.36 -13.02
CA ALA A 87 8.16 -4.15 -13.15
C ALA A 87 6.93 -4.37 -14.04
N ASP A 88 7.05 -5.23 -15.07
CA ASP A 88 5.93 -5.61 -15.92
C ASP A 88 5.01 -6.60 -15.18
N LEU A 89 3.74 -6.21 -15.08
CA LEU A 89 2.67 -6.95 -14.42
C LEU A 89 2.55 -8.40 -14.93
N LYS A 90 2.63 -8.60 -16.26
CA LYS A 90 2.47 -9.94 -16.84
C LYS A 90 3.66 -10.83 -16.54
N ALA A 91 4.88 -10.31 -16.66
CA ALA A 91 6.10 -11.03 -16.33
C ALA A 91 6.14 -11.42 -14.84
N ARG A 92 5.72 -10.52 -13.95
CA ARG A 92 5.64 -10.80 -12.52
C ARG A 92 4.62 -11.88 -12.20
N ASN A 93 3.41 -11.76 -12.73
CA ASN A 93 2.36 -12.74 -12.47
C ASN A 93 2.72 -14.11 -13.07
N LEU A 94 3.36 -14.16 -14.25
CA LEU A 94 3.90 -15.40 -14.81
C LEU A 94 4.92 -16.04 -13.86
N HIS A 95 5.86 -15.25 -13.33
CA HIS A 95 6.84 -15.77 -12.37
C HIS A 95 6.16 -16.33 -11.11
N MET A 96 5.11 -15.68 -10.60
CA MET A 96 4.36 -16.17 -9.45
C MET A 96 3.62 -17.49 -9.78
N THR A 97 3.12 -17.67 -10.99
CA THR A 97 2.49 -18.94 -11.41
C THR A 97 3.48 -20.10 -11.57
N GLU A 98 4.78 -19.80 -11.62
CA GLU A 98 5.86 -20.78 -11.74
C GLU A 98 6.54 -21.07 -10.40
N TRP A 99 6.05 -20.50 -9.30
CA TRP A 99 6.56 -20.78 -7.97
C TRP A 99 6.44 -22.26 -7.61
N ASN A 100 7.43 -22.77 -6.89
CA ASN A 100 7.35 -24.10 -6.28
C ASN A 100 6.62 -24.05 -4.94
N GLU A 101 6.27 -25.22 -4.40
CA GLU A 101 5.58 -25.36 -3.11
C GLU A 101 6.26 -24.61 -1.97
N GLN A 102 7.60 -24.52 -1.97
CA GLN A 102 8.33 -23.80 -0.93
C GLN A 102 8.13 -22.29 -1.05
N GLN A 103 8.16 -21.73 -2.26
CA GLN A 103 7.94 -20.31 -2.50
C GLN A 103 6.49 -19.92 -2.17
N GLU A 104 5.52 -20.74 -2.59
CA GLU A 104 4.11 -20.56 -2.25
C GLU A 104 3.90 -20.58 -0.73
N ALA A 105 4.46 -21.58 -0.03
CA ALA A 105 4.35 -21.67 1.42
C ALA A 105 4.98 -20.45 2.15
N ILE A 106 6.09 -19.92 1.63
CA ILE A 106 6.69 -18.69 2.19
C ILE A 106 5.79 -17.48 1.92
N ALA A 107 5.22 -17.36 0.73
CA ALA A 107 4.32 -16.25 0.40
C ALA A 107 3.06 -16.27 1.28
N ASP A 108 2.47 -17.45 1.48
CA ASP A 108 1.31 -17.65 2.35
C ASP A 108 1.61 -17.35 3.82
N ASP A 109 2.78 -17.77 4.33
CA ASP A 109 3.23 -17.45 5.69
C ASP A 109 3.42 -15.94 5.88
N ILE A 110 4.01 -15.27 4.89
CA ILE A 110 4.18 -13.81 4.93
C ILE A 110 2.81 -13.12 4.92
N GLU A 111 1.90 -13.52 4.04
CA GLU A 111 0.55 -12.95 3.92
C GLU A 111 -0.24 -13.12 5.21
N SER A 112 -0.21 -14.32 5.81
CA SER A 112 -0.87 -14.57 7.09
C SER A 112 -0.34 -13.65 8.20
N HIS A 113 0.98 -13.53 8.32
CA HIS A 113 1.58 -12.65 9.33
C HIS A 113 1.33 -11.15 9.06
N PHE A 114 1.18 -10.76 7.79
CA PHE A 114 0.78 -9.41 7.43
C PHE A 114 -0.65 -9.12 7.93
N TRP A 115 -1.59 -10.04 7.71
CA TRP A 115 -2.97 -9.89 8.17
C TRP A 115 -3.12 -9.81 9.68
N ASP A 116 -2.26 -10.50 10.45
CA ASP A 116 -2.22 -10.36 11.92
C ASP A 116 -1.92 -8.92 12.39
N ARG A 117 -1.33 -8.10 11.52
CA ARG A 117 -0.91 -6.71 11.81
C ARG A 117 -1.68 -5.67 11.01
N SER A 118 -2.52 -6.05 10.05
CA SER A 118 -3.19 -5.12 9.13
C SER A 118 -4.08 -4.12 9.86
N ALA A 119 -4.79 -4.55 10.91
CA ALA A 119 -5.64 -3.68 11.72
C ALA A 119 -4.83 -2.58 12.47
N GLU A 120 -3.62 -2.91 12.93
CA GLU A 120 -2.73 -1.93 13.56
C GLU A 120 -2.21 -0.92 12.53
N LEU A 121 -1.82 -1.41 11.34
CA LEU A 121 -1.41 -0.57 10.22
C LEU A 121 -2.53 0.38 9.79
N GLU A 122 -3.76 -0.11 9.61
CA GLU A 122 -4.94 0.70 9.30
C GLU A 122 -5.15 1.78 10.35
N ALA A 123 -5.18 1.42 11.64
CA ALA A 123 -5.38 2.38 12.71
C ALA A 123 -4.30 3.47 12.72
N LYS A 124 -3.04 3.11 12.46
CA LYS A 124 -1.92 4.05 12.37
C LYS A 124 -2.05 4.97 11.15
N LEU A 125 -2.43 4.42 10.00
CA LEU A 125 -2.63 5.16 8.76
C LEU A 125 -3.77 6.17 8.91
N LEU A 126 -4.92 5.76 9.44
CA LEU A 126 -6.03 6.66 9.72
C LEU A 126 -5.62 7.78 10.68
N ASN A 127 -4.86 7.46 11.74
CA ASN A 127 -4.34 8.48 12.65
C ASN A 127 -3.37 9.46 11.94
N HIS A 128 -2.51 8.96 11.05
CA HIS A 128 -1.61 9.78 10.25
C HIS A 128 -2.38 10.74 9.33
N ILE A 129 -3.39 10.25 8.63
CA ILE A 129 -4.26 11.07 7.76
C ILE A 129 -4.92 12.19 8.58
N ALA A 130 -5.43 11.86 9.78
CA ALA A 130 -6.13 12.83 10.63
C ALA A 130 -5.19 13.92 11.14
N LYS A 131 -3.98 13.53 11.57
CA LYS A 131 -2.96 14.44 12.11
C LYS A 131 -2.39 15.39 11.07
N THR A 132 -2.21 14.91 9.84
CA THR A 132 -1.61 15.69 8.76
C THR A 132 -2.65 16.53 8.02
N GLY A 133 -3.94 16.23 8.16
CA GLY A 133 -5.01 16.95 7.48
C GLY A 133 -5.01 16.74 5.96
N ILE A 134 -4.29 15.74 5.44
CA ILE A 134 -4.17 15.49 4.00
C ILE A 134 -5.51 15.19 3.31
N ALA A 135 -6.49 14.67 4.06
CA ALA A 135 -7.84 14.47 3.58
C ALA A 135 -8.68 15.78 3.50
N ALA A 136 -8.28 16.85 4.20
CA ALA A 136 -9.05 18.10 4.28
C ALA A 136 -9.03 18.92 2.98
N ILE A 137 -8.15 18.62 2.03
CA ILE A 137 -7.97 19.39 0.79
C ILE A 137 -9.22 19.35 -0.11
N LYS A 138 -10.19 18.44 0.12
CA LYS A 138 -11.47 18.42 -0.63
C LYS A 138 -12.76 18.25 0.19
N ILE A 139 -12.71 18.00 1.50
CA ILE A 139 -13.94 17.87 2.32
C ILE A 139 -14.76 19.18 2.30
N TYR A 140 -14.12 20.33 2.18
CA TYR A 140 -14.79 21.64 2.15
C TYR A 140 -15.57 21.97 0.86
N LYS A 141 -15.41 21.20 -0.23
CA LYS A 141 -16.20 21.45 -1.46
C LYS A 141 -17.61 20.86 -1.43
N GLU A 142 -17.91 19.98 -0.48
CA GLU A 142 -19.23 19.32 -0.36
C GLU A 142 -20.12 19.97 0.70
N GLU A 143 -19.55 20.61 1.72
CA GLU A 143 -20.34 21.36 2.72
C GLU A 143 -20.89 22.66 2.10
N GLU A 144 -20.14 23.36 1.24
CA GLU A 144 -20.61 24.57 0.53
C GLU A 144 -21.54 24.27 -0.66
N ALA A 145 -21.63 23.03 -1.13
CA ALA A 145 -22.50 22.64 -2.25
C ALA A 145 -23.90 22.16 -1.78
N ASN A 146 -24.10 22.01 -0.47
CA ASN A 146 -25.33 21.54 0.16
C ASN A 146 -25.98 22.58 1.09
N GLU A 147 -25.51 23.83 1.10
CA GLU A 147 -26.16 25.01 1.70
C GLU A 147 -26.78 25.91 0.62
#